data_AF-A0A0R0D5E5-F1
#
_entry.id   AF-A0A0R0D5E5-F1
#
_cell.length_a   1.000
_cell.length_b   1.000
_cell.length_c   1.000
_cell.angle_alpha   90.00
_cell.angle_beta   90.00
_cell.angle_gamma   90.00
#
_symmetry.space_group_name_H-M   'P 1'
#
loop_
_entity.id
_entity.type
_entity.pdbx_description
1 polymer ?
#
loop_
_entity_poly.entity_id
_entity_poly.type
_entity_poly.pdbx_seq_one_letter_code
_entity_poly.pdbx_strand_id
1 'polypeptide(L)'
;FFSSRIESDEAELFDGETPTEDAEPEEQEQFEDTWNRREIKDCPDLLQLARSVLPTTTLQIHYRSAYRELIGYSNASFYGNRLSVPVRHPAARILQARPLELIRVDGLYQEQTNPQEAERVVDYLAELWRAPVEQRPSVGVVTFNRKQADLIEERMEERATLDDGFRMAFAEERERRDGGEDMAVFVKNVENVQGDERDIIVFSSTFGRNGQGTFRRNFGVLGQTGGERRLNVAVTRDHEKGRKLVSRHLTEKKKRRI
;
A
#
# COMPACT_ATOMS: atom_id res chain seq x y z
N PHE A 1 8.64 -0.68 -20.60
CA PHE A 1 9.91 -1.38 -20.84
C PHE A 1 9.85 -2.69 -20.05
N PHE A 2 9.37 -3.83 -20.54
CA PHE A 2 9.44 -4.46 -21.85
C PHE A 2 8.04 -4.97 -22.25
N SER A 3 7.55 -4.53 -23.41
CA SER A 3 6.42 -5.15 -24.11
C SER A 3 6.86 -5.25 -25.56
N SER A 4 7.74 -6.21 -25.83
CA SER A 4 7.90 -6.75 -27.17
C SER A 4 7.24 -8.11 -27.11
N ARG A 5 6.02 -8.18 -27.61
CA ARG A 5 5.36 -9.43 -27.95
C ARG A 5 6.29 -10.11 -28.95
N ILE A 6 7.09 -11.06 -28.50
CA ILE A 6 7.82 -11.96 -29.38
C ILE A 6 6.74 -12.91 -29.91
N GLU A 7 6.08 -12.47 -31.00
CA GLU A 7 5.42 -13.37 -31.92
C GLU A 7 6.54 -14.19 -32.59
N SER A 8 6.78 -15.37 -32.04
CA SER A 8 7.51 -16.42 -32.72
C SER A 8 6.45 -17.40 -33.20
N ASP A 9 6.41 -17.62 -34.51
CA ASP A 9 5.48 -18.49 -35.24
C ASP A 9 5.64 -20.00 -34.89
N GLU A 10 6.36 -20.35 -33.82
CA GLU A 10 6.58 -21.73 -33.39
C GLU A 10 5.51 -22.26 -32.42
N ALA A 11 4.53 -21.42 -32.04
CA ALA A 11 3.45 -21.82 -31.13
C ALA A 11 2.41 -22.78 -31.75
N GLU A 12 2.48 -23.07 -33.05
CA GLU A 12 1.52 -23.93 -33.76
C GLU A 12 1.88 -25.43 -33.80
N LEU A 13 3.00 -25.85 -33.19
CA LEU A 13 3.57 -27.20 -33.38
C LEU A 13 3.46 -28.14 -32.16
N PHE A 14 2.44 -28.00 -31.31
CA PHE A 14 2.26 -28.91 -30.18
C PHE A 14 0.81 -29.35 -30.00
N ASP A 15 0.53 -30.64 -30.24
CA ASP A 15 -0.80 -31.25 -30.11
C ASP A 15 -1.14 -31.70 -28.67
N GLY A 16 -0.21 -31.57 -27.72
CA GLY A 16 -0.46 -31.94 -26.33
C GLY A 16 -0.27 -33.41 -26.00
N GLU A 17 0.22 -34.26 -26.91
CA GLU A 17 0.50 -35.65 -26.59
C GLU A 17 1.76 -35.76 -25.70
N THR A 18 1.56 -36.21 -24.47
CA THR A 18 2.65 -36.68 -23.61
C THR A 18 3.31 -37.90 -24.27
N PRO A 19 4.65 -37.94 -24.39
CA PRO A 19 5.36 -39.08 -24.96
C PRO A 19 4.97 -40.37 -24.24
N THR A 20 4.73 -41.45 -24.99
CA THR A 20 4.48 -42.78 -24.42
C THR A 20 5.73 -43.32 -23.71
N GLU A 21 5.60 -44.29 -22.80
CA GLU A 21 6.74 -44.87 -22.05
C GLU A 21 7.84 -45.46 -22.97
N ASP A 22 7.51 -45.76 -24.23
CA ASP A 22 8.41 -46.32 -25.24
C ASP A 22 9.00 -45.24 -26.20
N ALA A 23 8.82 -43.94 -25.90
CA ALA A 23 9.32 -42.86 -26.75
C ALA A 23 10.86 -42.81 -26.81
N GLU A 24 11.40 -42.45 -27.98
CA GLU A 24 12.85 -42.37 -28.16
C GLU A 24 13.45 -41.23 -27.30
N PRO A 25 14.71 -41.35 -26.84
CA PRO A 25 15.34 -40.35 -25.96
C PRO A 25 15.34 -38.93 -26.55
N GLU A 26 15.48 -38.80 -27.87
CA GLU A 26 15.44 -37.51 -28.57
C GLU A 26 14.04 -36.88 -28.55
N GLU A 27 12.97 -37.68 -28.56
CA GLU A 27 11.58 -37.20 -28.48
C GLU A 27 11.26 -36.71 -27.06
N GLN A 28 11.80 -37.37 -26.04
CA GLN A 28 11.69 -36.95 -24.64
C GLN A 28 12.44 -35.62 -24.39
N GLU A 29 13.66 -35.48 -24.92
CA GLU A 29 14.44 -34.24 -24.79
C GLU A 29 13.76 -33.04 -25.48
N GLN A 30 13.23 -33.25 -26.69
CA GLN A 30 12.47 -32.20 -27.41
C GLN A 30 11.19 -31.80 -26.68
N PHE A 31 10.48 -32.76 -26.08
CA PHE A 31 9.31 -32.49 -25.25
C PHE A 31 9.68 -31.67 -24.01
N GLU A 32 10.72 -32.07 -23.28
CA GLU A 32 11.21 -31.34 -22.11
C GLU A 32 11.64 -29.92 -22.46
N ASP A 33 12.39 -29.72 -23.54
CA ASP A 33 12.83 -28.39 -24.01
C ASP A 33 11.65 -27.49 -24.40
N THR A 34 10.65 -28.06 -25.06
CA THR A 34 9.44 -27.33 -25.49
C THR A 34 8.55 -26.98 -24.30
N TRP A 35 8.39 -27.92 -23.35
CA TRP A 35 7.66 -27.71 -22.11
C TRP A 35 8.33 -26.65 -21.23
N ASN A 36 9.65 -26.73 -21.07
CA ASN A 36 10.46 -25.73 -20.37
C ASN A 36 10.32 -24.35 -21.03
N ARG A 37 10.39 -24.25 -22.36
CA ARG A 37 10.17 -22.99 -23.08
C ARG A 37 8.79 -22.39 -22.81
N ARG A 38 7.73 -23.22 -22.73
CA ARG A 38 6.37 -22.76 -22.46
C ARG A 38 6.21 -22.27 -21.02
N GLU A 39 6.68 -23.04 -20.03
CA GLU A 39 6.68 -22.61 -18.62
C GLU A 39 7.47 -21.31 -18.41
N ILE A 40 8.61 -21.16 -19.10
CA ILE A 40 9.41 -19.92 -19.07
C ILE A 40 8.65 -18.76 -19.71
N LYS A 41 7.96 -18.98 -20.84
CA LYS A 41 7.22 -17.96 -21.59
C LYS A 41 5.95 -17.50 -20.85
N ASP A 42 5.30 -18.40 -20.13
CA ASP A 42 4.08 -18.14 -19.37
C ASP A 42 4.36 -17.58 -17.96
N CYS A 43 5.62 -17.53 -17.52
CA CYS A 43 6.00 -16.99 -16.23
C CYS A 43 6.00 -15.45 -16.22
N PRO A 44 5.33 -14.79 -15.24
CA PRO A 44 5.20 -13.33 -15.23
C PRO A 44 6.50 -12.58 -14.96
N ASP A 45 7.44 -13.20 -14.22
CA ASP A 45 8.75 -12.63 -13.94
C ASP A 45 9.79 -13.72 -13.61
N LEU A 46 11.07 -13.36 -13.73
CA LEU A 46 12.20 -14.26 -13.52
C LEU A 46 12.28 -14.78 -12.07
N LEU A 47 11.82 -14.00 -11.09
CA LEU A 47 11.83 -14.42 -9.69
C LEU A 47 10.82 -15.55 -9.47
N GLN A 48 9.65 -15.47 -10.10
CA GLN A 48 8.63 -16.51 -10.01
C GLN A 48 9.09 -17.81 -10.67
N LEU A 49 9.79 -17.72 -11.81
CA LEU A 49 10.42 -18.86 -12.47
C LEU A 49 11.52 -19.47 -11.58
N ALA A 50 12.38 -18.63 -11.00
CA ALA A 50 13.47 -19.08 -10.15
C ALA A 50 12.99 -19.85 -8.90
N ARG A 51 11.77 -19.58 -8.41
CA ARG A 51 11.22 -20.26 -7.22
C ARG A 51 10.90 -21.74 -7.43
N SER A 52 10.73 -22.21 -8.67
CA SER A 52 10.52 -23.64 -8.94
C SER A 52 11.84 -24.43 -8.98
N VAL A 53 12.95 -23.76 -9.27
CA VAL A 53 14.26 -24.41 -9.50
C VAL A 53 15.26 -24.15 -8.38
N LEU A 54 15.18 -22.99 -7.70
CA LEU A 54 16.15 -22.58 -6.70
C LEU A 54 15.58 -22.67 -5.27
N PRO A 55 16.45 -22.97 -4.28
CA PRO A 55 16.04 -22.98 -2.88
C PRO A 55 15.57 -21.59 -2.45
N THR A 56 14.42 -21.53 -1.78
CA THR A 56 13.85 -20.27 -1.30
C THR A 56 14.28 -20.00 0.15
N THR A 57 14.76 -18.79 0.42
CA THR A 57 15.08 -18.33 1.78
C THR A 57 14.26 -17.09 2.11
N THR A 58 13.56 -17.11 3.24
CA THR A 58 12.80 -15.94 3.72
C THR A 58 13.65 -15.17 4.72
N LEU A 59 13.83 -13.87 4.50
CA LEU A 59 14.43 -12.99 5.50
C LEU A 59 13.45 -12.83 6.67
N GLN A 60 13.93 -13.16 7.87
CA GLN A 60 13.08 -13.27 9.07
C GLN A 60 13.14 -12.02 9.96
N ILE A 61 13.92 -11.01 9.65
CA ILE A 61 14.10 -9.86 10.55
C ILE A 61 13.62 -8.58 9.88
N HIS A 62 12.75 -7.85 10.58
CA HIS A 62 12.23 -6.56 10.15
C HIS A 62 12.89 -5.43 10.96
N TYR A 63 13.63 -4.57 10.27
CA TYR A 63 14.35 -3.45 10.89
C TYR A 63 13.73 -2.08 10.61
N ARG A 64 12.79 -1.99 9.67
CA ARG A 64 12.33 -0.71 9.13
C ARG A 64 11.44 0.09 10.06
N SER A 65 10.49 -0.58 10.72
CA SER A 65 9.53 0.14 11.55
C SER A 65 10.15 0.53 12.89
N ALA A 66 10.15 1.82 13.20
CA ALA A 66 10.62 2.30 14.50
C ALA A 66 9.77 1.76 15.67
N TYR A 67 8.53 1.35 15.41
CA TYR A 67 7.63 0.76 16.40
C TYR A 67 7.09 -0.59 15.91
N ARG A 68 7.03 -1.57 16.82
CA ARG A 68 6.52 -2.93 16.50
C ARG A 68 5.03 -2.91 16.16
N GLU A 69 4.29 -1.97 16.71
CA GLU A 69 2.85 -1.76 16.50
C GLU A 69 2.51 -1.50 15.03
N LEU A 70 3.44 -0.92 14.27
CA LEU A 70 3.27 -0.62 12.85
C LEU A 70 3.23 -1.91 12.02
N ILE A 71 4.18 -2.82 12.24
CA ILE A 71 4.28 -4.07 11.47
C ILE A 71 3.43 -5.20 12.05
N GLY A 72 3.00 -5.11 13.32
CA GLY A 72 2.38 -6.22 14.05
C GLY A 72 1.18 -6.86 13.34
N TYR A 73 0.26 -6.06 12.82
CA TYR A 73 -0.88 -6.56 12.03
C TYR A 73 -0.40 -7.29 10.77
N SER A 74 0.53 -6.68 10.04
CA SER A 74 1.04 -7.27 8.80
C SER A 74 1.79 -8.58 9.07
N ASN A 75 2.66 -8.61 10.07
CA ASN A 75 3.39 -9.81 10.45
C ASN A 75 2.45 -10.99 10.74
N ALA A 76 1.35 -10.73 11.48
CA ALA A 76 0.34 -11.74 11.75
C ALA A 76 -0.43 -12.18 10.50
N SER A 77 -0.87 -11.24 9.66
CA SER A 77 -1.72 -11.52 8.50
C SER A 77 -0.97 -12.08 7.28
N PHE A 78 0.29 -11.71 7.08
CA PHE A 78 1.05 -12.01 5.84
C PHE A 78 2.22 -12.94 6.05
N TYR A 79 2.87 -12.84 7.20
CA TYR A 79 4.11 -13.56 7.47
C TYR A 79 3.90 -14.68 8.49
N GLY A 80 2.67 -14.91 8.97
CA GLY A 80 2.36 -15.92 9.97
C GLY A 80 3.16 -15.75 11.26
N ASN A 81 3.44 -14.49 11.64
CA ASN A 81 4.33 -14.11 12.75
C ASN A 81 5.79 -14.59 12.63
N ARG A 82 6.25 -14.96 11.42
CA ARG A 82 7.65 -15.38 11.20
C ARG A 82 8.66 -14.24 11.20
N LEU A 83 8.22 -12.97 11.06
CA LEU A 83 9.15 -11.85 11.17
C LEU A 83 9.45 -11.55 12.64
N SER A 84 10.73 -11.62 12.99
CA SER A 84 11.29 -11.09 14.22
C SER A 84 11.42 -9.57 14.10
N VAL A 85 10.91 -8.86 15.11
CA VAL A 85 11.00 -7.40 15.23
C VAL A 85 11.81 -7.11 16.49
N PRO A 86 13.13 -6.86 16.38
CA PRO A 86 14.02 -6.74 17.54
C PRO A 86 13.76 -5.44 18.33
N VAL A 87 13.19 -4.42 17.69
CA VAL A 87 12.87 -3.14 18.33
C VAL A 87 11.83 -3.34 19.43
N ARG A 88 12.15 -2.87 20.64
CA ARG A 88 11.26 -2.88 21.80
C ARG A 88 11.27 -1.52 22.46
N HIS A 89 10.09 -0.94 22.65
CA HIS A 89 9.89 0.31 23.38
C HIS A 89 9.10 0.03 24.67
N PRO A 90 9.39 0.74 25.77
CA PRO A 90 8.53 0.71 26.96
C PRO A 90 7.10 1.17 26.64
N ALA A 91 6.10 0.61 27.34
CA ALA A 91 4.69 0.95 27.13
C ALA A 91 4.40 2.46 27.23
N ALA A 92 5.05 3.16 28.16
CA ALA A 92 4.92 4.61 28.31
C ALA A 92 5.34 5.38 27.04
N ARG A 93 6.45 4.96 26.40
CA ARG A 93 6.94 5.57 25.15
C ARG A 93 5.99 5.31 23.99
N ILE A 94 5.43 4.10 23.90
CA ILE A 94 4.44 3.75 22.87
C ILE A 94 3.18 4.60 23.03
N LEU A 95 2.67 4.75 24.26
CA LEU A 95 1.49 5.56 24.55
C LEU A 95 1.70 7.05 24.25
N GLN A 96 2.91 7.56 24.50
CA GLN A 96 3.27 8.94 24.18
C GLN A 96 3.42 9.16 22.68
N ALA A 97 4.17 8.29 22.00
CA ALA A 97 4.43 8.42 20.57
C ALA A 97 3.17 8.17 19.71
N ARG A 98 2.28 7.28 20.18
CA ARG A 98 1.09 6.80 19.45
C ARG A 98 1.45 6.43 18.01
N PRO A 99 2.32 5.42 17.80
CA PRO A 99 2.84 5.10 16.48
C PRO A 99 1.75 4.70 15.49
N LEU A 100 0.61 4.20 15.97
CA LEU A 100 -0.58 3.97 15.18
C LEU A 100 -1.76 4.72 15.79
N GLU A 101 -2.40 5.59 15.02
CA GLU A 101 -3.60 6.32 15.47
C GLU A 101 -4.76 6.16 14.50
N LEU A 102 -5.97 5.99 15.05
CA LEU A 102 -7.21 5.91 14.30
C LEU A 102 -8.00 7.22 14.47
N ILE A 103 -8.12 8.01 13.41
CA ILE A 103 -8.95 9.21 13.40
C ILE A 103 -10.27 8.86 12.73
N ARG A 104 -11.38 8.99 13.48
CA ARG A 104 -12.72 8.71 12.98
C ARG A 104 -13.31 9.94 12.33
N VAL A 105 -13.87 9.76 11.13
CA VAL A 105 -14.58 10.81 10.40
C VAL A 105 -16.00 10.37 10.14
N ASP A 106 -16.99 11.18 10.50
CA ASP A 106 -18.40 10.91 10.21
C ASP A 106 -18.76 11.36 8.79
N GLY A 107 -18.03 10.83 7.81
CA GLY A 107 -18.15 11.17 6.39
C GLY A 107 -19.10 10.27 5.62
N LEU A 108 -19.61 10.78 4.51
CA LEU A 108 -20.47 10.03 3.60
C LEU A 108 -19.70 9.58 2.37
N TYR A 109 -19.86 8.31 2.03
CA TYR A 109 -19.33 7.78 0.77
C TYR A 109 -20.26 8.15 -0.37
N GLN A 110 -19.80 9.01 -1.27
CA GLN A 110 -20.56 9.50 -2.42
C GLN A 110 -19.64 9.61 -3.63
N GLU A 111 -20.14 9.28 -4.81
CA GLU A 111 -19.37 9.41 -6.08
C GLU A 111 -18.00 8.70 -6.08
N GLN A 112 -17.87 7.65 -5.27
CA GLN A 112 -16.64 6.89 -5.03
C GLN A 112 -15.57 7.61 -4.20
N THR A 113 -15.91 8.73 -3.58
CA THR A 113 -15.07 9.53 -2.70
C THR A 113 -15.73 9.73 -1.33
N ASN A 114 -15.02 10.40 -0.43
CA ASN A 114 -15.50 10.84 0.86
C ASN A 114 -14.97 12.24 1.14
N PRO A 115 -15.76 13.29 0.83
CA PRO A 115 -15.31 14.67 0.98
C PRO A 115 -14.93 15.03 2.41
N GLN A 116 -15.70 14.59 3.41
CA GLN A 116 -15.38 14.88 4.81
C GLN A 116 -14.06 14.24 5.25
N GLU A 117 -13.74 13.04 4.74
CA GLU A 117 -12.45 12.41 4.97
C GLU A 117 -11.32 13.18 4.28
N ALA A 118 -11.55 13.66 3.04
CA ALA A 118 -10.57 14.47 2.32
C ALA A 118 -10.27 15.79 3.05
N GLU A 119 -11.30 16.52 3.49
CA GLU A 119 -11.13 17.73 4.32
C GLU A 119 -10.33 17.42 5.59
N ARG A 120 -10.66 16.32 6.29
CA ARG A 120 -9.96 15.95 7.52
C ARG A 120 -8.49 15.63 7.28
N VAL A 121 -8.14 15.04 6.13
CA VAL A 121 -6.74 14.83 5.72
C VAL A 121 -6.05 16.19 5.55
N VAL A 122 -6.65 17.12 4.83
CA VAL A 122 -6.08 18.46 4.62
C VAL A 122 -5.92 19.22 5.92
N ASP A 123 -6.91 19.15 6.83
CA ASP A 123 -6.80 19.73 8.17
C ASP A 123 -5.68 19.09 8.99
N TYR A 124 -5.50 17.78 8.89
CA TYR A 124 -4.40 17.08 9.55
C TYR A 124 -3.03 17.57 9.04
N LEU A 125 -2.88 17.70 7.72
CA LEU A 125 -1.66 18.23 7.12
C LEU A 125 -1.42 19.68 7.55
N ALA A 126 -2.47 20.51 7.55
CA ALA A 126 -2.39 21.89 8.00
C ALA A 126 -1.98 22.00 9.48
N GLU A 127 -2.52 21.14 10.36
CA GLU A 127 -2.10 21.06 11.77
C GLU A 127 -0.62 20.68 11.89
N LEU A 128 -0.17 19.69 11.11
CA LEU A 128 1.20 19.19 11.14
C LEU A 128 2.20 20.23 10.63
N TRP A 129 1.84 20.97 9.59
CA TRP A 129 2.69 21.95 8.93
C TRP A 129 2.78 23.31 9.64
N ARG A 130 2.06 23.49 10.76
CA ARG A 130 2.27 24.64 11.65
C ARG A 130 3.63 24.63 12.34
N ALA A 131 4.28 23.47 12.46
CA ALA A 131 5.64 23.39 12.99
C ALA A 131 6.65 24.02 12.00
N PRO A 132 7.83 24.48 12.46
CA PRO A 132 8.92 24.87 11.57
C PRO A 132 9.38 23.71 10.68
N VAL A 133 9.84 24.00 9.45
CA VAL A 133 10.24 23.01 8.43
C VAL A 133 11.18 21.95 8.98
N GLU A 134 12.16 22.36 9.78
CA GLU A 134 13.21 21.50 10.34
C GLU A 134 12.67 20.46 11.34
N GLN A 135 11.46 20.68 11.86
CA GLN A 135 10.79 19.81 12.81
C GLN A 135 9.61 19.05 12.20
N ARG A 136 9.24 19.37 10.94
CA ARG A 136 8.16 18.67 10.26
C ARG A 136 8.65 17.27 9.84
N PRO A 137 7.95 16.20 10.21
CA PRO A 137 8.18 14.89 9.61
C PRO A 137 7.72 14.89 8.15
N SER A 138 8.40 14.15 7.28
CA SER A 138 7.95 13.92 5.91
C SER A 138 6.62 13.15 5.89
N VAL A 139 5.75 13.45 4.92
CA VAL A 139 4.38 12.90 4.91
C VAL A 139 4.00 12.30 3.56
N GLY A 140 3.32 11.16 3.59
CA GLY A 140 2.67 10.56 2.43
C GLY A 140 1.21 10.27 2.71
N VAL A 141 0.31 10.63 1.81
CA VAL A 141 -1.11 10.29 1.91
C VAL A 141 -1.40 9.11 0.98
N VAL A 142 -1.94 8.05 1.53
CA VAL A 142 -2.30 6.84 0.79
C VAL A 142 -3.80 6.62 0.82
N THR A 143 -4.41 6.57 -0.35
CA THR A 143 -5.85 6.33 -0.50
C THR A 143 -6.13 4.92 -1.03
N PHE A 144 -7.36 4.43 -0.84
CA PHE A 144 -7.73 3.11 -1.36
C PHE A 144 -8.19 3.14 -2.82
N ASN A 145 -8.50 4.32 -3.35
CA ASN A 145 -8.86 4.50 -4.75
C ASN A 145 -8.33 5.84 -5.29
N ARG A 146 -8.15 5.91 -6.61
CA ARG A 146 -7.60 7.10 -7.27
C ARG A 146 -8.46 8.35 -7.10
N LYS A 147 -9.79 8.23 -7.24
CA LYS A 147 -10.71 9.37 -7.10
C LYS A 147 -10.60 10.09 -5.75
N GLN A 148 -10.31 9.37 -4.67
CA GLN A 148 -10.06 9.99 -3.37
C GLN A 148 -8.69 10.68 -3.32
N ALA A 149 -7.67 10.14 -3.99
CA ALA A 149 -6.38 10.82 -4.08
C ALA A 149 -6.56 12.16 -4.81
N ASP A 150 -7.20 12.12 -5.98
CA ASP A 150 -7.49 13.31 -6.79
C ASP A 150 -8.29 14.36 -5.97
N LEU A 151 -9.32 13.93 -5.22
CA LEU A 151 -10.10 14.82 -4.36
C LEU A 151 -9.27 15.45 -3.21
N ILE A 152 -8.36 14.69 -2.60
CA ILE A 152 -7.50 15.23 -1.55
C ILE A 152 -6.54 16.26 -2.14
N GLU A 153 -5.95 15.99 -3.31
CA GLU A 153 -5.08 16.94 -4.01
C GLU A 153 -5.84 18.24 -4.34
N GLU A 154 -7.06 18.14 -4.87
CA GLU A 154 -7.94 19.28 -5.12
C GLU A 154 -8.18 20.11 -3.84
N ARG A 155 -8.52 19.45 -2.72
CA ARG A 155 -8.72 20.15 -1.44
C ARG A 155 -7.45 20.80 -0.88
N MET A 156 -6.28 20.21 -1.13
CA MET A 156 -5.01 20.82 -0.75
C MET A 156 -4.74 22.09 -1.58
N GLU A 157 -5.00 22.05 -2.89
CA GLU A 157 -4.87 23.23 -3.76
C GLU A 157 -5.86 24.33 -3.35
N GLU A 158 -7.13 23.99 -3.11
CA GLU A 158 -8.13 24.94 -2.62
C GLU A 158 -7.71 25.57 -1.30
N ARG A 159 -7.23 24.78 -0.33
CA ARG A 159 -6.73 25.31 0.94
C ARG A 159 -5.57 26.28 0.73
N ALA A 160 -4.65 25.99 -0.19
CA ALA A 160 -3.53 26.88 -0.52
C ALA A 160 -3.98 28.20 -1.19
N THR A 161 -5.16 28.26 -1.81
CA THR A 161 -5.72 29.54 -2.30
C THR A 161 -6.27 30.41 -1.17
N LEU A 162 -6.74 29.79 -0.08
CA LEU A 162 -7.42 30.47 1.03
C LEU A 162 -6.50 30.78 2.22
N ASP A 163 -5.43 30.02 2.39
CA ASP A 163 -4.50 30.11 3.52
C ASP A 163 -3.05 30.22 3.02
N ASP A 164 -2.49 31.43 3.11
CA ASP A 164 -1.12 31.73 2.70
C ASP A 164 -0.08 30.90 3.48
N GLY A 165 -0.32 30.66 4.77
CA GLY A 165 0.58 29.86 5.61
C GLY A 165 0.61 28.40 5.17
N PHE A 166 -0.57 27.84 4.87
CA PHE A 166 -0.66 26.51 4.27
C PHE A 166 0.00 26.46 2.89
N ARG A 167 -0.21 27.48 2.04
CA ARG A 167 0.40 27.54 0.70
C ARG A 167 1.92 27.50 0.76
N MET A 168 2.52 28.30 1.63
CA MET A 168 3.98 28.33 1.82
C MET A 168 4.49 26.97 2.29
N ALA A 169 3.86 26.40 3.33
CA ALA A 169 4.26 25.09 3.84
C ALA A 169 4.07 23.97 2.80
N PHE A 170 3.00 24.00 2.02
CA PHE A 170 2.76 23.02 0.97
C PHE A 170 3.82 23.10 -0.13
N ALA A 171 4.24 24.31 -0.53
CA ALA A 171 5.33 24.49 -1.49
C ALA A 171 6.67 23.94 -0.96
N GLU A 172 7.00 24.23 0.30
CA GLU A 172 8.19 23.69 0.98
C GLU A 172 8.17 22.15 1.01
N GLU A 173 7.03 21.56 1.41
CA GLU A 173 6.90 20.11 1.51
C GLU A 173 6.85 19.42 0.15
N ARG A 174 6.46 20.10 -0.94
CA ARG A 174 6.52 19.56 -2.31
C ARG A 174 7.93 19.51 -2.88
N GLU A 175 8.84 20.33 -2.38
CA GLU A 175 10.24 20.38 -2.83
C GLU A 175 11.21 19.75 -1.81
N ARG A 176 10.66 19.15 -0.75
CA ARG A 176 11.43 18.58 0.36
C ARG A 176 12.41 17.51 -0.12
N ARG A 177 13.67 17.67 0.30
CA ARG A 177 14.71 16.65 0.17
C ARG A 177 15.38 16.41 1.50
N ASP A 178 15.69 15.16 1.79
CA ASP A 178 16.43 14.77 2.99
C ASP A 178 17.47 13.72 2.61
N GLY A 179 18.71 13.86 3.10
CA GLY A 179 19.80 12.92 2.79
C GLY A 179 20.14 12.75 1.30
N GLY A 180 19.66 13.64 0.41
CA GLY A 180 19.79 13.51 -1.05
C GLY A 180 18.65 12.74 -1.72
N GLU A 181 17.66 12.28 -0.95
CA GLU A 181 16.46 11.59 -1.42
C GLU A 181 15.27 12.56 -1.55
N ASP A 182 14.34 12.22 -2.44
CA ASP A 182 13.10 12.96 -2.63
C ASP A 182 12.07 12.57 -1.54
N MET A 183 11.86 13.50 -0.61
CA MET A 183 10.98 13.35 0.53
C MET A 183 9.74 14.24 0.40
N ALA A 184 9.39 14.64 -0.82
CA ALA A 184 8.24 15.48 -1.10
C ALA A 184 6.92 14.88 -0.59
N VAL A 185 5.99 15.72 -0.14
CA VAL A 185 4.63 15.23 0.15
C VAL A 185 4.00 14.63 -1.11
N PHE A 186 3.32 13.49 -0.96
CA PHE A 186 2.56 12.87 -2.04
C PHE A 186 1.15 12.48 -1.60
N VAL A 187 0.24 12.40 -2.57
CA VAL A 187 -1.08 11.80 -2.42
C VAL A 187 -1.23 10.75 -3.52
N LYS A 188 -1.34 9.47 -3.15
CA LYS A 188 -1.39 8.38 -4.14
C LYS A 188 -2.36 7.30 -3.68
N ASN A 189 -2.98 6.59 -4.63
CA ASN A 189 -3.71 5.37 -4.29
C ASN A 189 -2.73 4.23 -4.01
N VAL A 190 -3.14 3.28 -3.17
CA VAL A 190 -2.31 2.18 -2.65
C VAL A 190 -1.53 1.38 -3.69
N GLU A 191 -2.01 1.35 -4.94
CA GLU A 191 -1.36 0.65 -6.06
C GLU A 191 -0.11 1.36 -6.58
N ASN A 192 -0.02 2.68 -6.38
CA ASN A 192 1.03 3.53 -6.94
C ASN A 192 2.09 3.96 -5.90
N VAL A 193 2.06 3.42 -4.68
CA VAL A 193 2.93 3.81 -3.55
C VAL A 193 4.14 2.86 -3.43
N GLN A 194 4.75 2.44 -4.53
CA GLN A 194 5.87 1.50 -4.47
C GLN A 194 7.20 2.27 -4.35
N GLY A 195 7.96 1.98 -3.30
CA GLY A 195 9.24 2.66 -3.03
C GLY A 195 9.11 4.04 -2.37
N ASP A 196 7.89 4.57 -2.24
CA ASP A 196 7.64 5.82 -1.51
C ASP A 196 7.52 5.54 0.00
N GLU A 197 8.45 6.09 0.79
CA GLU A 197 8.49 5.95 2.25
C GLU A 197 8.54 7.33 2.91
N ARG A 198 7.85 7.48 4.03
CA ARG A 198 7.76 8.77 4.76
C ARG A 198 7.78 8.51 6.25
N ASP A 199 8.14 9.54 7.01
CA ASP A 199 8.10 9.49 8.47
C ASP A 199 6.67 9.24 8.96
N ILE A 200 5.70 9.86 8.28
CA ILE A 200 4.27 9.68 8.50
C ILE A 200 3.55 9.27 7.22
N ILE A 201 2.86 8.12 7.24
CA ILE A 201 1.83 7.79 6.26
C ILE A 201 0.44 8.02 6.83
N VAL A 202 -0.37 8.75 6.07
CA VAL A 202 -1.78 9.01 6.34
C VAL A 202 -2.64 8.15 5.43
N PHE A 203 -3.34 7.16 5.99
CA PHE A 203 -4.28 6.35 5.22
C PHE A 203 -5.66 6.98 5.19
N SER A 204 -6.17 7.27 3.98
CA SER A 204 -7.58 7.57 3.73
C SER A 204 -8.27 6.32 3.20
N SER A 205 -9.12 5.73 4.02
CA SER A 205 -9.91 4.54 3.69
C SER A 205 -10.91 4.78 2.57
N THR A 206 -11.40 6.02 2.41
CA THR A 206 -12.45 6.46 1.48
C THR A 206 -13.84 5.88 1.79
N PHE A 207 -13.92 4.61 2.20
CA PHE A 207 -15.18 3.89 2.33
C PHE A 207 -15.93 4.27 3.60
N GLY A 208 -17.21 4.57 3.44
CA GLY A 208 -18.14 4.93 4.51
C GLY A 208 -19.56 4.53 4.12
N ARG A 209 -20.54 4.84 4.99
CA ARG A 209 -21.96 4.67 4.61
C ARG A 209 -22.29 5.70 3.53
N ASN A 210 -23.08 5.31 2.53
CA ASN A 210 -23.65 6.28 1.58
C ASN A 210 -24.80 7.07 2.23
N GLY A 211 -25.33 8.08 1.52
CA GLY A 211 -26.45 8.91 2.01
C GLY A 211 -27.72 8.13 2.38
N GLN A 212 -27.86 6.87 1.95
CA GLN A 212 -28.96 5.98 2.33
C GLN A 212 -28.62 5.10 3.55
N GLY A 213 -27.50 5.35 4.24
CA GLY A 213 -27.02 4.58 5.37
C GLY A 213 -26.45 3.20 5.01
N THR A 214 -26.35 2.86 3.72
CA THR A 214 -25.85 1.56 3.27
C THR A 214 -24.33 1.58 3.24
N PHE A 215 -23.70 0.61 3.90
CA PHE A 215 -22.26 0.35 3.77
C PHE A 215 -22.04 -0.84 2.84
N ARG A 216 -21.57 -0.57 1.62
CA ARG A 216 -21.19 -1.64 0.68
C ARG A 216 -19.74 -2.01 0.97
N ARG A 217 -19.50 -3.28 1.35
CA ARG A 217 -18.15 -3.83 1.62
C ARG A 217 -17.38 -4.10 0.32
N ASN A 218 -17.34 -3.13 -0.58
CA ASN A 218 -16.59 -3.23 -1.82
C ASN A 218 -15.29 -2.43 -1.67
N PHE A 219 -14.29 -3.02 -1.02
CA PHE A 219 -12.99 -2.40 -0.74
C PHE A 219 -12.10 -2.27 -1.99
N GLY A 220 -12.67 -2.34 -3.19
CA GLY A 220 -11.97 -2.28 -4.46
C GLY A 220 -10.83 -3.29 -4.52
N VAL A 221 -9.65 -2.79 -4.91
CA VAL A 221 -8.42 -3.56 -5.10
C VAL A 221 -7.88 -4.21 -3.82
N LEU A 222 -8.34 -3.79 -2.64
CA LEU A 222 -8.03 -4.43 -1.36
C LEU A 222 -8.92 -5.63 -1.04
N GLY A 223 -10.11 -5.70 -1.65
CA GLY A 223 -11.04 -6.83 -1.52
C GLY A 223 -10.80 -7.95 -2.53
N GLN A 224 -9.87 -7.77 -3.47
CA GLN A 224 -9.49 -8.74 -4.49
C GLN A 224 -8.25 -9.54 -4.06
N THR A 225 -8.02 -10.69 -4.68
CA THR A 225 -6.78 -11.49 -4.50
C THR A 225 -5.54 -10.63 -4.77
N GLY A 226 -4.60 -10.56 -3.83
CA GLY A 226 -3.43 -9.67 -3.89
C GLY A 226 -3.65 -8.29 -3.25
N GLY A 227 -4.89 -7.94 -2.90
CA GLY A 227 -5.23 -6.73 -2.15
C GLY A 227 -4.64 -6.71 -0.74
N GLU A 228 -4.48 -7.90 -0.17
CA GLU A 228 -3.76 -8.09 1.07
C GLU A 228 -2.29 -7.64 0.92
N ARG A 229 -1.60 -7.96 -0.19
CA ARG A 229 -0.23 -7.48 -0.44
C ARG A 229 -0.18 -5.96 -0.52
N ARG A 230 -1.14 -5.33 -1.21
CA ARG A 230 -1.23 -3.86 -1.32
C ARG A 230 -1.35 -3.18 0.05
N LEU A 231 -2.15 -3.76 0.96
CA LEU A 231 -2.27 -3.29 2.35
C LEU A 231 -0.97 -3.49 3.14
N ASN A 232 -0.29 -4.62 2.96
CA ASN A 232 0.99 -4.89 3.62
C ASN A 232 2.00 -3.83 3.21
N VAL A 233 2.19 -3.62 1.90
CA VAL A 233 3.15 -2.63 1.45
C VAL A 233 2.78 -1.27 2.06
N ALA A 234 1.48 -0.95 2.18
CA ALA A 234 0.95 0.30 2.76
C ALA A 234 1.45 0.49 4.17
N VAL A 235 1.18 -0.51 5.01
CA VAL A 235 1.53 -0.48 6.42
C VAL A 235 3.06 -0.50 6.65
N THR A 236 3.86 -0.99 5.69
CA THR A 236 5.33 -1.02 5.81
C THR A 236 6.06 0.25 5.35
N ARG A 237 5.33 1.27 4.89
CA ARG A 237 5.92 2.53 4.41
C ARG A 237 6.12 3.59 5.50
N ASP A 238 5.62 3.31 6.71
CA ASP A 238 5.82 4.14 7.90
C ASP A 238 7.19 3.88 8.53
N HIS A 239 8.05 4.90 8.56
CA HIS A 239 9.32 4.83 9.27
C HIS A 239 9.13 5.10 10.77
N GLU A 240 8.46 6.21 11.14
CA GLU A 240 8.28 6.62 12.53
C GLU A 240 6.85 6.44 13.06
N LYS A 241 5.82 6.89 12.31
CA LYS A 241 4.43 6.93 12.79
C LYS A 241 3.39 6.81 11.68
N GLY A 242 2.56 5.79 11.73
CA GLY A 242 1.40 5.63 10.84
C GLY A 242 0.12 6.22 11.42
N ARG A 243 -0.62 7.00 10.64
CA ARG A 243 -1.98 7.42 11.02
C ARG A 243 -3.00 6.87 10.03
N LYS A 244 -4.06 6.26 10.54
CA LYS A 244 -5.18 5.74 9.75
C LYS A 244 -6.41 6.61 9.99
N LEU A 245 -6.87 7.30 8.96
CA LEU A 245 -8.19 7.92 8.94
C LEU A 245 -9.20 6.86 8.47
N VAL A 246 -10.26 6.69 9.24
CA VAL A 246 -11.35 5.77 8.89
C VAL A 246 -12.65 6.52 8.99
N SER A 247 -13.40 6.52 7.88
CA SER A 247 -14.74 7.09 7.88
C SER A 247 -15.75 6.08 8.45
N ARG A 248 -16.40 6.40 9.56
CA ARG A 248 -17.45 5.53 10.12
C ARG A 248 -18.51 6.30 10.88
N HIS A 249 -19.66 6.48 10.24
CA HIS A 249 -20.88 6.93 10.91
C HIS A 249 -21.36 5.88 11.92
N LEU A 250 -21.27 6.20 13.22
CA LEU A 250 -21.90 5.46 14.30
C LEU A 250 -23.33 5.95 14.44
N THR A 251 -24.30 5.22 13.90
CA THR A 251 -25.63 5.26 14.51
C THR A 251 -25.52 4.62 15.88
N GLU A 252 -25.81 5.37 16.93
CA GLU A 252 -25.93 4.87 18.29
C GLU A 252 -26.77 3.59 18.31
N LYS A 253 -26.12 2.44 18.51
CA LYS A 253 -26.69 1.24 19.15
C LYS A 253 -25.59 0.18 19.31
N LYS A 254 -24.78 0.33 20.35
CA LYS A 254 -24.42 -0.71 21.34
C LYS A 254 -23.33 -0.20 22.29
N LYS A 255 -23.76 0.49 23.34
CA LYS A 255 -23.17 0.25 24.67
C LYS A 255 -23.52 -1.19 25.05
N ARG A 256 -22.66 -2.17 24.73
CA ARG A 256 -22.61 -3.48 25.42
C ARG A 256 -21.23 -4.09 25.26
N ARG A 257 -20.52 -4.15 26.40
CA ARG A 257 -19.49 -5.12 26.82
C ARG A 257 -18.30 -5.31 25.85
N ILE A 258 -17.08 -4.96 26.28
CA ILE A 258 -16.25 -5.70 27.25
C ILE A 258 -15.55 -4.65 28.12
#